data_AF-A0A1Q9AV29-F1
#
_entry.id   AF-A0A1Q9AV29-F1
#
_cell.length_a   1.000
_cell.length_b   1.000
_cell.length_c   1.000
_cell.angle_alpha   90.00
_cell.angle_beta   90.00
_cell.angle_gamma   90.00
#
_symmetry.space_group_name_H-M   'P 1'
#
loop_
_entity.id
_entity.type
_entity.pdbx_description
1 polymer ?
#
loop_
_entity_poly.entity_id
_entity_poly.type
_entity_poly.pdbx_seq_one_letter_code
_entity_poly.pdbx_strand_id
1 'polypeptide(L)'
;MRKGTPLPAGTATARLASYTARVRSGDRIADEADIRDWLGGFTKAAVSEESVGLGGYGKVLTVLVSPTVGQDYEPGEDGEEDKLIESWTPRFRR
;
A
#
# COMPACT_ATOMS: atom_id res chain seq x y z
N MET A 1 -6.35 -0.42 12.13
CA MET A 1 -6.81 0.94 12.48
C MET A 1 -8.33 1.02 12.53
N ARG A 2 -8.90 1.90 13.36
CA ARG A 2 -10.35 2.19 13.39
C ARG A 2 -10.58 3.66 13.05
N LYS A 3 -11.77 3.99 12.53
CA LYS A 3 -12.17 5.38 12.29
C LYS A 3 -12.16 6.17 13.60
N GLY A 4 -11.59 7.37 13.57
CA GLY A 4 -11.47 8.25 14.74
C GLY A 4 -10.24 8.00 15.60
N THR A 5 -9.46 6.94 15.34
CA THR A 5 -8.14 6.77 15.95
C THR A 5 -7.19 7.88 15.43
N PRO A 6 -6.39 8.52 16.29
CA PRO A 6 -5.35 9.45 15.86
C PRO A 6 -4.39 8.83 14.86
N LEU A 7 -3.82 9.66 13.97
CA LEU A 7 -2.76 9.20 13.08
C LEU A 7 -1.51 8.84 13.89
N PRO A 8 -0.74 7.81 13.47
CA PRO A 8 0.50 7.46 14.15
C PRO A 8 1.48 8.62 14.08
N ALA A 9 2.02 9.01 15.23
CA ALA A 9 2.96 10.12 15.32
C ALA A 9 4.23 9.84 14.50
N GLY A 10 4.84 10.89 13.95
CA GLY A 10 6.09 10.77 13.18
C GLY A 10 5.91 10.35 11.71
N THR A 11 4.76 9.80 11.32
CA THR A 11 4.47 9.40 9.93
C THR A 11 4.44 10.58 8.95
N ALA A 12 4.66 10.32 7.66
CA ALA A 12 4.51 11.34 6.60
C ALA A 12 3.08 11.90 6.57
N THR A 13 2.09 11.04 6.80
CA THR A 13 0.67 11.38 6.83
C THR A 13 0.34 12.28 8.01
N ALA A 14 0.85 11.98 9.21
CA ALA A 14 0.63 12.84 10.37
C ALA A 14 1.22 14.25 10.15
N ARG A 15 2.42 14.33 9.56
CA ARG A 15 3.05 15.60 9.20
C ARG A 15 2.25 16.36 8.14
N LEU A 16 1.77 15.70 7.08
CA LEU A 16 0.99 16.38 6.04
C LEU A 16 -0.38 16.84 6.59
N ALA A 17 -1.06 15.98 7.35
CA ALA A 17 -2.37 16.27 7.92
C ALA A 17 -2.37 17.43 8.93
N SER A 18 -1.25 17.72 9.58
CA SER A 18 -1.14 18.87 10.49
C SER A 18 -1.11 20.23 9.77
N TYR A 19 -0.89 20.26 8.45
CA TYR A 19 -0.84 21.51 7.67
C TYR A 19 -1.99 21.59 6.66
N THR A 20 -3.12 22.15 7.09
CA THR A 20 -4.34 22.26 6.27
C THR A 20 -4.13 22.95 4.92
N ALA A 21 -3.26 23.96 4.85
CA ALA A 21 -2.91 24.62 3.60
C ALA A 21 -2.25 23.67 2.59
N ARG A 22 -1.32 22.83 3.05
CA ARG A 22 -0.62 21.83 2.21
C ARG A 22 -1.57 20.72 1.75
N VAL A 23 -2.49 20.29 2.62
CA VAL A 23 -3.54 19.34 2.25
C VAL A 23 -4.43 19.92 1.15
N ARG A 24 -4.83 21.19 1.27
CA ARG A 24 -5.69 21.87 0.30
C ARG A 24 -5.01 22.16 -1.04
N SER A 25 -3.69 22.33 -1.06
CA SER A 25 -2.94 22.50 -2.30
C SER A 25 -2.62 21.18 -3.02
N GLY A 26 -2.99 20.03 -2.44
CA GLY A 26 -2.67 18.72 -3.01
C GLY A 26 -1.21 18.32 -2.86
N ASP A 27 -0.53 18.85 -1.83
CA ASP A 27 0.89 18.60 -1.62
C ASP A 27 1.19 17.11 -1.33
N ARG A 28 2.41 16.68 -1.61
CA ARG A 28 2.87 15.30 -1.49
C ARG A 28 4.12 15.21 -0.61
N ILE A 29 4.15 14.22 0.27
CA ILE A 29 5.31 13.88 1.11
C ILE A 29 5.52 12.37 1.03
N ALA A 30 6.77 11.94 0.97
CA ALA A 30 7.13 10.53 1.10
C ALA A 30 8.20 10.38 2.19
N ASP A 31 8.15 9.29 2.93
CA ASP A 31 9.17 8.92 3.92
C ASP A 31 9.16 7.41 4.18
N GLU A 32 10.20 6.92 4.84
CA GLU A 32 10.25 5.54 5.32
C GLU A 32 9.45 5.40 6.63
N ALA A 33 8.73 4.30 6.79
CA ALA A 33 7.98 3.97 8.00
C ALA A 33 8.12 2.48 8.35
N ASP A 34 7.83 2.14 9.61
CA ASP A 34 7.65 0.74 10.02
C ASP A 34 6.17 0.36 9.84
N ILE A 35 5.88 -0.78 9.22
CA ILE A 35 4.49 -1.22 9.01
C ILE A 35 3.69 -1.32 10.33
N ARG A 36 4.37 -1.54 11.45
CA ARG A 36 3.74 -1.63 12.78
C ARG A 36 3.16 -0.31 13.25
N ASP A 37 3.70 0.82 12.77
CA ASP A 37 3.14 2.14 13.09
C ASP A 37 1.72 2.29 12.52
N TRP A 38 1.44 1.62 11.40
CA TRP A 38 0.17 1.68 10.69
C TRP A 38 -0.79 0.54 11.02
N LEU A 39 -0.30 -0.70 10.98
CA LEU A 39 -1.13 -1.90 11.12
C LEU A 39 -1.07 -2.52 12.51
N GLY A 40 -0.11 -2.10 13.36
CA GLY A 40 0.19 -2.75 14.62
C GLY A 40 0.86 -4.12 14.43
N GLY A 41 0.73 -4.99 15.44
CA GLY A 41 1.28 -6.35 15.40
C GLY A 41 2.78 -6.43 15.67
N PHE A 42 3.36 -7.61 15.40
CA PHE A 42 4.74 -7.93 15.73
C PHE A 42 5.69 -7.94 14.52
N THR A 43 5.13 -7.99 13.30
CA THR A 43 5.91 -8.04 12.06
C THR A 43 6.60 -6.72 11.81
N LYS A 44 7.93 -6.68 11.97
CA LYS A 44 8.75 -5.52 11.65
C LYS A 44 9.13 -5.56 10.16
N ALA A 45 8.70 -4.56 9.41
CA ALA A 45 9.09 -4.39 8.01
C ALA A 45 9.14 -2.90 7.67
N ALA A 46 10.21 -2.49 6.99
CA ALA A 46 10.31 -1.16 6.41
C ALA A 46 9.35 -1.05 5.22
N VAL A 47 8.64 0.08 5.15
CA VAL A 47 7.74 0.42 4.05
C VAL A 47 7.99 1.85 3.59
N SER A 48 7.79 2.10 2.31
CA SER A 48 7.70 3.46 1.80
C SER A 48 6.29 3.98 2.04
N GLU A 49 6.17 5.06 2.80
CA GLU A 49 4.91 5.78 2.99
C GLU A 49 4.86 6.96 2.02
N GLU A 50 3.80 7.03 1.21
CA GLU A 50 3.50 8.16 0.35
C GLU A 50 2.17 8.80 0.75
N SER A 51 2.21 10.09 1.08
CA SER A 51 1.05 10.86 1.53
C SER A 51 0.75 11.99 0.55
N VAL A 52 -0.50 12.13 0.14
CA VAL A 52 -0.95 13.22 -0.75
C VAL A 52 -2.22 13.88 -0.24
N GLY A 53 -2.25 15.21 -0.28
CA GLY A 53 -3.45 15.99 0.03
C GLY A 53 -4.51 15.81 -1.05
N LEU A 54 -5.77 15.64 -0.66
CA LEU A 54 -6.90 15.50 -1.58
C LEU A 54 -7.60 16.85 -1.86
N GLY A 55 -6.87 17.96 -1.73
CA GLY A 55 -7.33 19.29 -2.08
C GLY A 55 -8.60 19.71 -1.32
N GLY A 56 -9.64 20.07 -2.08
CA GLY A 56 -10.94 20.50 -1.54
C GLY A 56 -11.63 19.48 -0.63
N TYR A 57 -11.28 18.20 -0.72
CA TYR A 57 -11.81 17.17 0.19
C TYR A 57 -11.24 17.28 1.60
N GLY A 58 -10.11 17.96 1.79
CA GLY A 58 -9.51 18.21 3.10
C GLY A 58 -9.04 16.94 3.83
N LYS A 59 -8.79 15.85 3.09
CA LYS A 59 -8.22 14.60 3.60
C LYS A 59 -6.87 14.32 2.97
N VAL A 60 -6.14 13.39 3.56
CA VAL A 60 -4.87 12.87 3.03
C VAL A 60 -5.11 11.43 2.57
N LEU A 61 -4.64 11.09 1.38
CA LEU A 61 -4.48 9.70 0.94
C LEU A 61 -3.09 9.23 1.36
N THR A 62 -3.01 8.04 1.95
CA THR A 62 -1.77 7.39 2.38
C THR A 62 -1.64 6.08 1.64
N VAL A 63 -0.50 5.86 1.00
CA VAL A 63 -0.13 4.62 0.34
C VAL A 63 1.09 4.06 1.06
N LEU A 64 1.02 2.79 1.48
CA LEU A 64 2.14 2.07 2.07
C LEU A 64 2.61 1.03 1.06
N VAL A 65 3.87 1.11 0.66
CA VAL A 65 4.49 0.19 -0.30
C VAL A 65 5.50 -0.67 0.43
N SER A 66 5.34 -1.99 0.37
CA SER A 66 6.27 -2.95 0.93
C SER A 66 6.61 -4.02 -0.10
N PRO A 67 7.90 -4.37 -0.28
CA PRO A 67 8.29 -5.50 -1.13
C PRO A 67 8.09 -6.85 -0.43
N THR A 68 7.79 -6.88 0.87
CA THR A 68 7.77 -8.13 1.67
C THR A 68 6.44 -8.38 2.38
N VAL A 69 5.64 -7.34 2.66
CA VAL A 69 4.36 -7.49 3.36
C VAL A 69 3.24 -7.77 2.36
N GLY A 70 2.45 -8.82 2.61
CA GLY A 70 1.31 -9.20 1.76
C GLY A 70 1.69 -9.89 0.45
N GLN A 71 2.97 -10.19 0.27
CA GLN A 71 3.47 -11.10 -0.77
C GLN A 71 3.35 -12.52 -0.24
N ASP A 72 2.13 -13.01 -0.05
CA ASP A 72 1.92 -14.45 0.06
C ASP A 72 2.19 -15.01 -1.32
N TYR A 73 3.43 -15.43 -1.57
CA TYR A 73 3.71 -16.36 -2.66
C TYR A 73 2.88 -17.60 -2.36
N GLU A 74 1.68 -17.74 -2.94
CA GLU A 74 1.00 -19.03 -2.96
C GLU A 74 1.90 -19.99 -3.73
N PRO A 75 2.45 -21.04 -3.09
CA PRO A 75 3.26 -22.02 -3.80
C PRO A 75 2.31 -22.82 -4.71
N GLY A 76 2.13 -22.37 -5.95
CA GLY A 76 1.17 -22.96 -6.89
C GLY A 76 0.71 -22.08 -8.06
N GLU A 77 0.83 -20.74 -7.97
CA GLU A 77 0.41 -19.84 -9.07
C GLU A 77 1.17 -20.09 -10.38
N ASP A 78 2.44 -20.50 -10.28
CA ASP A 78 3.33 -20.85 -11.40
C ASP A 78 2.75 -21.97 -12.30
N GLY A 79 1.85 -22.81 -11.77
CA GLY A 79 1.29 -23.97 -12.48
C GLY A 79 -0.15 -23.76 -12.99
N GLU A 80 -0.82 -22.66 -12.65
CA GLU A 80 -2.17 -22.38 -13.14
C GLU A 80 -2.14 -21.77 -14.54
N GLU A 81 -1.16 -20.90 -14.81
CA GLU A 81 -0.94 -20.32 -16.13
C GLU A 81 -0.62 -21.40 -17.16
N ASP A 82 0.28 -22.34 -16.84
CA ASP A 82 0.63 -23.46 -17.72
C ASP A 82 -0.57 -24.37 -18.01
N LYS A 83 -1.41 -24.66 -17.01
CA LYS A 83 -2.66 -25.43 -17.19
C LYS A 83 -3.68 -24.68 -18.05
N LEU A 84 -3.76 -23.36 -17.88
CA LEU A 84 -4.65 -22.52 -18.67
C LEU A 84 -4.20 -22.49 -20.13
N ILE A 85 -2.90 -22.30 -20.37
CA ILE A 85 -2.29 -22.36 -21.71
C ILE A 85 -2.56 -23.72 -22.36
N GLU A 86 -2.36 -24.83 -21.63
CA GLU A 86 -2.63 -26.17 -22.15
C GLU A 86 -4.11 -26.36 -22.51
N SER A 87 -5.03 -25.89 -21.68
CA SER A 87 -6.48 -26.06 -21.87
C SER A 87 -7.03 -25.33 -23.10
N TRP A 88 -6.41 -24.22 -23.52
CA TRP A 88 -6.87 -23.41 -24.65
C TRP A 88 -6.00 -23.56 -25.91
N THR A 89 -4.87 -24.26 -25.85
CA THR A 89 -4.01 -24.52 -27.01
C THR A 89 -4.57 -25.66 -27.87
N PRO A 90 -5.05 -25.39 -29.10
CA PRO A 90 -5.69 -26.42 -29.92
C PRO A 90 -4.67 -27.47 -30.39
N ARG A 91 -4.95 -28.75 -30.11
CA ARG A 91 -4.10 -29.87 -30.54
C ARG A 91 -4.55 -30.39 -31.91
N PHE A 92 -3.94 -29.89 -32.97
CA PHE A 92 -4.16 -30.43 -34.31
C PHE A 92 -3.37 -31.73 -34.49
N ARG A 93 -4.05 -32.82 -34.84
CA ARG A 93 -3.41 -34.07 -35.27
C ARG A 93 -2.84 -33.88 -36.68
N ARG A 94 -1.63 -34.42 -36.91
CA ARG A 94 -0.97 -34.44 -38.21
C ARG A 94 -1.53 -35.54 -39.09
#